data_AF-A0A7W6NDC2-F1
#
_entry.id   AF-A0A7W6NDC2-F1
#
_cell.length_a   1.000
_cell.length_b   1.000
_cell.length_c   1.000
_cell.angle_alpha   90.00
_cell.angle_beta   90.00
_cell.angle_gamma   90.00
#
_symmetry.space_group_name_H-M   'P 1'
#
loop_
_entity.id
_entity.type
_entity.pdbx_description
1 polymer ?
#
loop_
_entity_poly.entity_id
_entity_poly.type
_entity_poly.pdbx_seq_one_letter_code
_entity_poly.pdbx_strand_id
1 'polypeptide(L)'
;MDVLKLGTASLLAVAFAGALLVRDQPASEVAALPLPSVCGDVHSDHGGVSMQEHLDIMAEGQSEEIAALIQTMEPMHSDMMRGMTAADFQTAFVCSMIPHHQGAVEMAQVAQTYATDPWIQMFAQEIISAQQVEIAEMQAWLARRHQ
;
A
#
# COMPACT_ATOMS: atom_id res chain seq x y z
N MET A 1 26.40 67.71 -7.62
CA MET A 1 27.42 66.93 -6.90
C MET A 1 26.83 65.57 -6.62
N ASP A 2 27.12 64.61 -7.51
CA ASP A 2 27.00 63.18 -7.23
C ASP A 2 27.76 62.83 -5.94
N VAL A 3 27.21 61.97 -5.08
CA VAL A 3 27.91 60.77 -4.60
C VAL A 3 26.88 59.71 -4.17
N LEU A 4 27.00 58.54 -4.81
CA LEU A 4 26.64 57.18 -4.39
C LEU A 4 26.15 56.99 -2.93
N LYS A 5 25.05 56.24 -2.79
CA LYS A 5 25.00 55.08 -1.87
C LYS A 5 24.26 53.91 -2.51
N LEU A 6 25.03 53.07 -3.21
CA LEU A 6 24.68 51.67 -3.44
C LEU A 6 24.82 50.94 -2.10
N GLY A 7 23.71 50.40 -1.59
CA GLY A 7 23.71 49.48 -0.45
C GLY A 7 23.10 48.16 -0.91
N THR A 8 23.97 47.23 -1.31
CA THR A 8 23.66 45.83 -1.61
C THR A 8 23.45 45.01 -0.32
N ALA A 9 22.80 43.87 -0.52
CA ALA A 9 22.73 42.66 0.33
C ALA A 9 21.50 42.55 1.24
N SER A 10 20.75 41.45 1.29
CA SER A 10 20.68 40.22 0.48
C SER A 10 19.35 39.56 0.87
N LEU A 11 18.48 39.28 -0.10
CA LEU A 11 17.38 38.33 0.11
C LEU A 11 17.99 36.92 0.10
N LEU A 12 18.34 36.39 1.28
CA LEU A 12 18.56 34.96 1.42
C LEU A 12 17.21 34.28 1.67
N ALA A 13 16.36 34.25 0.64
CA ALA A 13 15.32 33.24 0.57
C ALA A 13 16.03 31.92 0.23
N VAL A 14 16.43 31.17 1.26
CA VAL A 14 16.86 29.79 1.08
C VAL A 14 15.62 29.02 0.61
N ALA A 15 15.50 28.87 -0.70
CA ALA A 15 14.57 27.94 -1.31
C ALA A 15 14.99 26.53 -0.88
N PHE A 16 14.31 25.97 0.13
CA PHE A 16 14.39 24.55 0.44
C PHE A 16 13.56 23.79 -0.61
N ALA A 17 14.07 23.71 -1.83
CA ALA A 17 13.40 23.10 -2.98
C ALA A 17 13.45 21.55 -2.98
N GLY A 18 13.69 20.92 -1.82
CA GLY A 18 13.96 19.47 -1.75
C GLY A 18 13.01 18.63 -0.90
N ALA A 19 12.14 19.23 -0.08
CA ALA A 19 11.39 18.48 0.94
C ALA A 19 9.85 18.61 0.85
N LEU A 20 9.32 19.31 -0.16
CA LEU A 20 7.87 19.55 -0.28
C LEU A 20 7.12 18.58 -1.18
N LEU A 21 7.80 17.75 -2.00
CA LEU A 21 7.12 16.97 -3.04
C LEU A 21 6.45 15.67 -2.56
N VAL A 22 6.63 15.26 -1.30
CA VAL A 22 6.08 13.99 -0.78
C VAL A 22 4.79 14.21 0.03
N ARG A 23 4.39 15.46 0.31
CA ARG A 23 3.33 15.73 1.30
C ARG A 23 1.89 15.76 0.77
N ASP A 24 1.69 15.68 -0.54
CA ASP A 24 0.36 15.86 -1.16
C ASP A 24 -0.18 14.62 -1.91
N GLN A 25 0.49 13.45 -1.81
CA GLN A 25 -0.07 12.24 -2.43
C GLN A 25 -1.30 11.76 -1.63
N PRO A 26 -2.46 11.52 -2.27
CA PRO A 26 -3.62 11.00 -1.57
C PRO A 26 -3.29 9.60 -1.02
N ALA A 27 -3.80 9.29 0.18
CA ALA A 27 -3.55 8.01 0.86
C ALA A 27 -3.86 6.80 -0.04
N SER A 28 -4.83 6.92 -0.95
CA SER A 28 -5.16 5.91 -1.95
C SER A 28 -4.05 5.62 -2.96
N GLU A 29 -3.29 6.64 -3.38
CA GLU A 29 -2.18 6.48 -4.34
C GLU A 29 -0.98 5.84 -3.65
N VAL A 30 -0.70 6.28 -2.42
CA VAL A 30 0.33 5.69 -1.55
C VAL A 30 -0.03 4.22 -1.25
N ALA A 31 -1.29 3.94 -0.89
CA ALA A 31 -1.76 2.60 -0.58
C ALA A 31 -1.60 1.58 -1.73
N ALA A 32 -1.58 2.04 -2.98
CA ALA A 32 -1.38 1.20 -4.16
C ALA A 32 0.09 0.92 -4.50
N LEU A 33 1.05 1.54 -3.78
CA LEU A 33 2.47 1.34 -4.05
C LEU A 33 2.92 -0.09 -3.72
N PRO A 34 3.88 -0.64 -4.49
CA PRO A 34 4.45 -1.94 -4.21
C PRO A 34 5.25 -1.91 -2.90
N LEU A 35 5.40 -3.09 -2.29
CA LEU A 35 6.24 -3.24 -1.10
C LEU A 35 7.69 -2.79 -1.37
N PRO A 36 8.28 -1.97 -0.46
CA PRO A 36 9.70 -1.61 -0.55
C PRO A 36 10.61 -2.83 -0.41
N SER A 37 11.83 -2.76 -0.95
CA SER A 37 12.81 -3.87 -0.89
C SER A 37 13.20 -4.30 0.53
N VAL A 38 13.04 -3.42 1.53
CA VAL A 38 13.27 -3.78 2.93
C VAL A 38 12.29 -4.83 3.46
N CYS A 39 11.17 -5.02 2.76
CA CYS A 39 10.17 -6.04 3.06
C CYS A 39 10.53 -7.43 2.54
N GLY A 40 11.80 -7.64 2.14
CA GLY A 40 12.30 -8.92 1.68
C GLY A 40 12.24 -9.05 0.17
N ASP A 41 13.02 -10.02 -0.32
CA ASP A 41 13.07 -10.35 -1.73
C ASP A 41 11.87 -11.20 -2.14
N VAL A 42 11.57 -11.21 -3.44
CA VAL A 42 10.51 -12.06 -4.01
C VAL A 42 10.82 -13.50 -3.64
N HIS A 43 9.92 -14.14 -2.88
CA HIS A 43 10.15 -15.51 -2.44
C HIS A 43 10.18 -16.44 -3.64
N SER A 44 11.16 -17.35 -3.67
CA SER A 44 11.21 -18.39 -4.69
C SER A 44 10.13 -19.42 -4.41
N ASP A 45 9.36 -19.76 -5.45
CA ASP A 45 8.30 -20.76 -5.42
C ASP A 45 8.77 -22.08 -4.80
N HIS A 46 8.04 -22.57 -3.79
CA HIS A 46 8.37 -23.80 -3.06
C HIS A 46 7.82 -25.03 -3.77
N GLY A 47 8.24 -25.27 -5.03
CA GLY A 47 8.20 -26.56 -5.73
C GLY A 47 6.89 -27.37 -5.72
N GLY A 48 5.75 -26.75 -5.44
CA GLY A 48 4.42 -27.35 -5.33
C GLY A 48 3.46 -26.83 -6.39
N VAL A 49 2.16 -27.08 -6.20
CA VAL A 49 1.10 -26.41 -6.97
C VAL A 49 1.20 -24.91 -6.67
N SER A 50 1.23 -24.07 -7.71
CA SER A 50 1.29 -22.62 -7.52
C SER A 50 0.08 -22.13 -6.72
N MET A 51 0.22 -21.09 -5.92
CA MET A 51 -0.91 -20.57 -5.14
C MET A 51 -2.03 -20.07 -6.06
N GLN A 52 -1.70 -19.47 -7.21
CA GLN A 52 -2.68 -19.17 -8.26
C GLN A 52 -3.46 -20.41 -8.73
N GLU A 53 -2.81 -21.53 -9.02
CA GLU A 53 -3.50 -22.77 -9.43
C GLU A 53 -4.38 -23.32 -8.30
N HIS A 54 -3.95 -23.18 -7.04
CA HIS A 54 -4.77 -23.56 -5.89
C HIS A 54 -6.04 -22.70 -5.78
N LEU A 55 -5.93 -21.38 -5.99
CA LEU A 55 -7.07 -20.46 -5.94
C LEU A 55 -8.01 -20.67 -7.12
N ASP A 56 -7.48 -20.98 -8.31
CA ASP A 56 -8.30 -21.34 -9.48
C ASP A 56 -9.15 -22.59 -9.19
N ILE A 57 -8.55 -23.63 -8.59
CA ILE A 57 -9.28 -24.83 -8.15
C ILE A 57 -10.35 -24.49 -7.10
N MET A 58 -10.07 -23.55 -6.18
CA MET A 58 -11.07 -23.11 -5.19
C MET A 58 -12.22 -22.31 -5.83
N ALA A 59 -11.93 -21.55 -6.88
CA ALA A 59 -12.91 -20.77 -7.63
C ALA A 59 -13.75 -21.64 -8.57
N GLU A 60 -13.28 -22.83 -8.97
CA GLU A 60 -14.05 -23.76 -9.78
C GLU A 60 -15.40 -24.13 -9.13
N GLY A 61 -16.48 -23.97 -9.89
CA GLY A 61 -17.84 -24.26 -9.44
C GLY A 61 -18.45 -23.23 -8.48
N GLN A 62 -17.75 -22.14 -8.18
CA GLN A 62 -18.29 -21.01 -7.42
C GLN A 62 -19.06 -20.04 -8.32
N SER A 63 -19.85 -19.16 -7.70
CA SER A 63 -20.44 -18.02 -8.40
C SER A 63 -19.36 -16.99 -8.73
N GLU A 64 -19.64 -16.10 -9.69
CA GLU A 64 -18.68 -15.06 -10.12
C GLU A 64 -18.23 -14.18 -8.94
N GLU A 65 -19.15 -13.84 -8.05
CA GLU A 65 -18.92 -12.99 -6.88
C GLU A 65 -17.98 -13.67 -5.88
N ILE A 66 -18.16 -14.98 -5.66
CA ILE A 66 -17.33 -15.76 -4.75
C ILE A 66 -15.95 -16.01 -5.37
N ALA A 67 -15.90 -16.31 -6.67
CA ALA A 67 -14.63 -16.44 -7.39
C ALA A 67 -13.83 -15.13 -7.34
N ALA A 68 -14.47 -13.97 -7.51
CA ALA A 68 -13.81 -12.67 -7.38
C ALA A 68 -13.22 -12.46 -5.98
N LEU A 69 -13.93 -12.82 -4.91
CA LEU A 69 -13.39 -12.78 -3.55
C LEU A 69 -12.17 -13.70 -3.37
N ILE A 70 -12.23 -14.92 -3.89
CA ILE A 70 -11.12 -15.88 -3.79
C ILE A 70 -9.87 -15.32 -4.48
N GLN A 71 -10.01 -14.71 -5.64
CA GLN A 71 -8.86 -14.21 -6.41
C GLN A 71 -8.12 -13.04 -5.75
N THR A 72 -8.77 -12.26 -4.87
CA THR A 72 -8.08 -11.22 -4.08
C THR A 72 -7.07 -11.78 -3.06
N MET A 73 -7.13 -13.09 -2.78
CA MET A 73 -6.25 -13.70 -1.79
C MET A 73 -4.81 -13.92 -2.31
N GLU A 74 -4.60 -14.08 -3.61
CA GLU A 74 -3.28 -14.39 -4.19
C GLU A 74 -2.23 -13.31 -3.91
N PRO A 75 -2.43 -12.04 -4.36
CA PRO A 75 -1.42 -11.01 -4.16
C PRO A 75 -1.22 -10.74 -2.68
N MET A 76 -2.31 -10.73 -1.89
CA MET A 76 -2.25 -10.57 -0.44
C MET A 76 -1.37 -11.64 0.22
N HIS A 77 -1.59 -12.92 -0.10
CA HIS A 77 -0.88 -14.02 0.55
C HIS A 77 0.61 -14.00 0.18
N SER A 78 0.91 -13.94 -1.11
CA SER A 78 2.30 -13.97 -1.60
C SER A 78 3.13 -12.80 -1.04
N ASP A 79 2.58 -11.58 -1.04
CA ASP A 79 3.28 -10.40 -0.55
C ASP A 79 3.36 -10.34 0.97
N MET A 80 2.34 -10.82 1.69
CA MET A 80 2.39 -10.93 3.15
C MET A 80 3.53 -11.87 3.56
N MET A 81 3.64 -13.03 2.92
CA MET A 81 4.70 -13.99 3.19
C MET A 81 6.08 -13.42 2.88
N ARG A 82 6.22 -12.64 1.79
CA ARG A 82 7.44 -11.87 1.51
C ARG A 82 7.77 -10.91 2.66
N GLY A 83 6.80 -10.08 3.07
CA GLY A 83 6.96 -9.11 4.16
C GLY A 83 7.44 -9.72 5.48
N MET A 84 7.00 -10.94 5.79
CA MET A 84 7.41 -11.68 6.99
C MET A 84 8.89 -12.09 7.00
N THR A 85 9.59 -12.00 5.87
CA THR A 85 11.03 -12.35 5.76
C THR A 85 11.97 -11.20 6.13
N ALA A 86 11.44 -10.00 6.40
CA ALA A 86 12.26 -8.85 6.77
C ALA A 86 13.12 -9.13 8.02
N ALA A 87 14.30 -8.49 8.07
CA ALA A 87 15.36 -8.85 9.02
C ALA A 87 15.01 -8.60 10.51
N ASP A 88 14.15 -7.62 10.81
CA ASP A 88 13.70 -7.32 12.17
C ASP A 88 12.19 -7.44 12.31
N PHE A 89 11.74 -7.80 13.51
CA PHE A 89 10.32 -8.07 13.80
C PHE A 89 9.41 -6.88 13.51
N GLN A 90 9.83 -5.65 13.81
CA GLN A 90 8.95 -4.49 13.60
C GLN A 90 8.77 -4.22 12.11
N THR A 91 9.85 -4.31 11.34
CA THR A 91 9.79 -4.22 9.88
C THR A 91 8.97 -5.36 9.29
N ALA A 92 9.17 -6.61 9.74
CA ALA A 92 8.39 -7.77 9.27
C ALA A 92 6.89 -7.61 9.56
N PHE A 93 6.53 -7.07 10.72
CA PHE A 93 5.14 -6.75 11.06
C PHE A 93 4.56 -5.72 10.09
N VAL A 94 5.23 -4.58 9.90
CA VAL A 94 4.72 -3.52 9.01
C VAL A 94 4.67 -3.99 7.54
N CYS A 95 5.71 -4.68 7.09
CA CYS A 95 5.81 -5.21 5.73
C CYS A 95 4.79 -6.31 5.42
N SER A 96 4.39 -7.11 6.41
CA SER A 96 3.32 -8.11 6.23
C SER A 96 1.93 -7.49 6.35
N MET A 97 1.76 -6.43 7.14
CA MET A 97 0.47 -5.77 7.29
C MET A 97 0.05 -4.92 6.10
N ILE A 98 0.99 -4.31 5.36
CA ILE A 98 0.67 -3.59 4.13
C ILE A 98 -0.13 -4.47 3.13
N PRO A 99 0.34 -5.64 2.68
CA PRO A 99 -0.39 -6.47 1.73
C PRO A 99 -1.64 -7.10 2.32
N HIS A 100 -1.65 -7.41 3.63
CA HIS A 100 -2.88 -7.83 4.32
C HIS A 100 -3.98 -6.74 4.21
N HIS A 101 -3.61 -5.47 4.40
CA HIS A 101 -4.56 -4.36 4.28
C HIS A 101 -4.94 -4.11 2.82
N GLN A 102 -4.02 -4.27 1.87
CA GLN A 102 -4.31 -4.18 0.43
C GLN A 102 -5.33 -5.25 0.00
N GLY A 103 -5.17 -6.49 0.45
CA GLY A 103 -6.15 -7.56 0.23
C GLY A 103 -7.54 -7.21 0.80
N ALA A 104 -7.60 -6.63 2.00
CA ALA A 104 -8.87 -6.17 2.58
C ALA A 104 -9.54 -5.06 1.75
N VAL A 105 -8.75 -4.14 1.17
CA VAL A 105 -9.24 -3.10 0.26
C VAL A 105 -9.80 -3.72 -1.02
N GLU A 106 -9.09 -4.68 -1.63
CA GLU A 106 -9.53 -5.37 -2.84
C GLU A 106 -10.82 -6.17 -2.60
N MET A 107 -10.91 -6.92 -1.49
CA MET A 107 -12.14 -7.61 -1.10
C MET A 107 -13.32 -6.65 -0.90
N ALA A 108 -13.08 -5.49 -0.29
CA ALA A 108 -14.09 -4.48 -0.11
C ALA A 108 -14.53 -3.84 -1.46
N GLN A 109 -13.62 -3.71 -2.44
CA GLN A 109 -13.98 -3.28 -3.79
C GLN A 109 -14.82 -4.32 -4.54
N VAL A 110 -14.54 -5.61 -4.34
CA VAL A 110 -15.41 -6.69 -4.82
C VAL A 110 -16.81 -6.57 -4.20
N ALA A 111 -16.89 -6.32 -2.89
CA ALA A 111 -18.16 -6.10 -2.20
C ALA A 111 -18.92 -4.86 -2.73
N GLN A 112 -18.24 -3.74 -3.04
CA GLN A 112 -18.86 -2.58 -3.70
C GLN A 112 -19.48 -2.92 -5.06
N THR A 113 -18.89 -3.88 -5.77
CA THR A 113 -19.31 -4.28 -7.11
C THR A 113 -20.53 -5.20 -7.06
N TYR A 114 -20.51 -6.20 -6.17
CA TYR A 114 -21.47 -7.31 -6.21
C TYR A 114 -22.53 -7.28 -5.09
N ALA A 115 -22.30 -6.56 -3.99
CA ALA A 115 -23.26 -6.55 -2.89
C ALA A 115 -24.52 -5.74 -3.26
N THR A 116 -25.69 -6.30 -2.90
CA THR A 116 -26.99 -5.63 -3.04
C THR A 116 -27.54 -5.10 -1.71
N ASP A 117 -26.99 -5.54 -0.58
CA ASP A 117 -27.32 -5.03 0.74
C ASP A 117 -26.64 -3.67 0.97
N PRO A 118 -27.41 -2.58 1.20
CA PRO A 118 -26.85 -1.26 1.44
C PRO A 118 -25.90 -1.20 2.64
N TRP A 119 -26.13 -2.02 3.67
CA TRP A 119 -25.24 -2.09 4.82
C TRP A 119 -23.86 -2.63 4.43
N ILE A 120 -23.81 -3.67 3.60
CA ILE A 120 -22.55 -4.24 3.10
C ILE A 120 -21.80 -3.23 2.23
N GLN A 121 -22.51 -2.50 1.37
CA GLN A 121 -21.90 -1.44 0.56
C GLN A 121 -21.33 -0.32 1.44
N MET A 122 -22.04 0.14 2.47
CA MET A 122 -21.49 1.14 3.39
C MET A 122 -20.26 0.61 4.14
N PHE A 123 -20.35 -0.61 4.68
CA PHE A 123 -19.27 -1.23 5.42
C PHE A 123 -18.01 -1.44 4.56
N ALA A 124 -18.17 -1.84 3.30
CA ALA A 124 -17.07 -1.94 2.36
C ALA A 124 -16.39 -0.58 2.11
N GLN A 125 -17.15 0.50 1.99
CA GLN A 125 -16.59 1.85 1.84
C GLN A 125 -15.79 2.28 3.08
N GLU A 126 -16.28 1.93 4.28
CA GLU A 126 -15.58 2.19 5.54
C GLU A 126 -14.24 1.43 5.59
N ILE A 127 -14.23 0.15 5.22
CA ILE A 127 -13.00 -0.66 5.10
C ILE A 127 -12.01 0.01 4.14
N ILE A 128 -12.43 0.35 2.92
CA ILE A 128 -11.54 0.98 1.92
C ILE A 128 -10.91 2.25 2.51
N SER A 129 -11.72 3.10 3.14
CA SER A 129 -11.28 4.39 3.66
C SER A 129 -10.29 4.23 4.81
N ALA A 130 -10.57 3.33 5.77
CA ALA A 130 -9.72 3.09 6.92
C ALA A 130 -8.39 2.43 6.52
N GLN A 131 -8.46 1.32 5.78
CA GLN A 131 -7.28 0.54 5.45
C GLN A 131 -6.32 1.31 4.53
N GLN A 132 -6.81 2.18 3.63
CA GLN A 132 -5.94 3.05 2.82
C GLN A 132 -5.12 4.03 3.65
N VAL A 133 -5.71 4.59 4.72
CA VAL A 133 -4.99 5.47 5.65
C VAL A 133 -3.91 4.68 6.39
N GLU A 134 -4.25 3.50 6.90
CA GLU A 134 -3.31 2.65 7.64
C GLU A 134 -2.14 2.18 6.75
N ILE A 135 -2.40 1.82 5.48
CA ILE A 135 -1.33 1.51 4.53
C ILE A 135 -0.40 2.70 4.34
N ALA A 136 -0.94 3.91 4.15
CA ALA A 136 -0.14 5.11 3.97
C ALA A 136 0.71 5.41 5.22
N GLU A 137 0.18 5.20 6.42
CA GLU A 137 0.92 5.35 7.68
C GLU A 137 2.08 4.35 7.79
N MET A 138 1.83 3.08 7.44
CA MET A 138 2.83 2.01 7.43
C MET A 138 3.94 2.27 6.42
N GLN A 139 3.60 2.68 5.19
CA GLN A 139 4.59 3.05 4.19
C GLN A 139 5.42 4.27 4.61
N ALA A 140 4.78 5.28 5.19
CA ALA A 140 5.48 6.44 5.73
C ALA A 140 6.41 6.07 6.89
N TRP A 141 6.03 5.08 7.71
CA TRP A 141 6.88 4.54 8.77
C TRP A 141 8.14 3.85 8.20
N LEU A 142 7.98 3.01 7.17
CA LEU A 142 9.11 2.37 6.49
C LEU A 142 10.05 3.41 5.86
N ALA A 143 9.48 4.41 5.17
CA ALA A 143 10.25 5.47 4.52
C ALA A 143 11.08 6.33 5.50
N ARG A 144 10.70 6.42 6.78
CA ARG A 144 11.49 7.12 7.81
C ARG A 144 12.62 6.29 8.41
N ARG A 145 12.52 4.96 8.37
CA ARG A 145 13.50 4.03 8.95
C ARG A 145 14.59 3.58 7.99
N HIS A 146 14.35 3.73 6.69
CA HIS A 146 15.24 3.27 5.63
C HIS A 146 15.74 4.41 4.73
N GLN A 147 15.75 5.64 5.26
CA GLN A 147 16.63 6.73 4.78
C GLN A 147 18.03 6.53 5.36
#